data_AF-A0A924DVE1-F1
#
_entry.id   AF-A0A924DVE1-F1
#
_cell.length_a   1.000
_cell.length_b   1.000
_cell.length_c   1.000
_cell.angle_alpha   90.00
_cell.angle_beta   90.00
_cell.angle_gamma   90.00
#
_symmetry.space_group_name_H-M   'P 1'
#
loop_
_entity.id
_entity.type
_entity.pdbx_description
1 polymer ?
#
loop_
_entity_poly.entity_id
_entity_poly.type
_entity_poly.pdbx_seq_one_letter_code
_entity_poly.pdbx_strand_id
1 'polypeptide(L)'
;MKQTNRAAALLISLMTGACATLPSSLTAAAPAMTAPLAQTAAKAPAAQPTVTKKALPAKPAVVAATETKAVFQDLGIKPTAAEQTDAETFFTQALVQAADASPGSDDATPATPAPSSFLVDPTARENETKLLIDDTEIFPELIESLKAAQTRIQIDIYLLGGDIGMTIAKVLAERAEAGVDVKVMLDPKLGLGGPTVDGIRKVVNFLRLSKVGMKFYPLALFGKMVNKLQDRLQIDHNKIVVIDGNTAFMGGMNFDDLARPNRDLTLKFTGPTAVELSAMLDAEWTIGKDPASVLKTKATGLIRLAQTAPQQRNNKELVLSEIAGAKRSIHVTMYEFGDAEIAKALAAAYQRGIDVRVMLDPKGDRLKKYGVGALPNGIPNVMPARELLKVGAQVRWFKPWRVNQELHMKAMVVDGTRLVAGSTNWTPNAFRNFRETSFVCAGPAADKYEAMFQEMWTSRSTACDKLSVKQQMLARLTDYLNNHNLAFW
;
A
#
# COMPACT_ATOMS: atom_id res chain seq x y z
N MET A 1 2.39 32.22 12.15
CA MET A 1 3.44 31.36 12.74
C MET A 1 3.13 30.75 14.13
N LYS A 2 2.03 31.10 14.85
CA LYS A 2 1.71 30.49 16.17
C LYS A 2 0.53 29.49 16.19
N GLN A 3 -0.28 29.38 15.14
CA GLN A 3 -1.42 28.43 15.07
C GLN A 3 -1.09 27.07 14.45
N THR A 4 -0.07 26.98 13.60
CA THR A 4 0.37 25.72 12.95
C THR A 4 1.08 24.75 13.92
N ASN A 5 1.65 25.25 15.02
CA ASN A 5 2.30 24.41 16.03
C ASN A 5 1.31 23.70 16.97
N ARG A 6 0.02 24.10 17.01
CA ARG A 6 -0.99 23.46 17.87
C ARG A 6 -1.56 22.17 17.28
N ALA A 7 -1.66 22.07 15.95
CA ALA A 7 -2.12 20.84 15.28
C ALA A 7 -1.09 19.70 15.35
N ALA A 8 0.20 20.03 15.25
CA ALA A 8 1.28 19.05 15.41
C ALA A 8 1.42 18.54 16.85
N ALA A 9 1.27 19.43 17.85
CA ALA A 9 1.31 19.05 19.27
C ALA A 9 0.11 18.18 19.69
N LEU A 10 -1.07 18.41 19.11
CA LEU A 10 -2.27 17.59 19.38
C LEU A 10 -2.14 16.19 18.78
N LEU A 11 -1.56 16.06 17.57
CA LEU A 11 -1.28 14.75 16.95
C LEU A 11 -0.22 13.95 17.74
N ILE A 12 0.77 14.61 18.34
CA ILE A 12 1.79 13.95 19.16
C ILE A 12 1.20 13.50 20.52
N SER A 13 0.38 14.34 21.16
CA SER A 13 -0.29 14.00 22.43
C SER A 13 -1.29 12.83 22.28
N LEU A 14 -1.96 12.74 21.14
CA LEU A 14 -2.89 11.64 20.81
C LEU A 14 -2.18 10.30 20.55
N MET A 15 -0.86 10.28 20.33
CA MET A 15 -0.11 9.04 20.03
C MET A 15 0.75 8.53 21.19
N THR A 16 1.08 9.36 22.20
CA THR A 16 2.07 8.98 23.22
C THR A 16 1.52 8.73 24.63
N GLY A 17 0.22 8.90 24.88
CA GLY A 17 -0.39 8.57 26.19
C GLY A 17 0.25 9.25 27.42
N ALA A 18 1.00 10.34 27.23
CA ALA A 18 1.67 11.06 28.31
C ALA A 18 0.81 12.24 28.76
N CYS A 19 0.28 12.15 29.98
CA CYS A 19 -0.47 13.22 30.63
C CYS A 19 0.50 14.35 31.02
N ALA A 20 0.60 15.39 30.19
CA ALA A 20 1.21 16.66 30.59
C ALA A 20 0.13 17.62 31.08
N THR A 21 0.04 17.80 32.39
CA THR A 21 -0.76 18.86 33.01
C THR A 21 -0.18 20.23 32.63
N LEU A 22 -0.99 21.10 32.02
CA LEU A 22 -0.68 22.53 31.90
C LEU A 22 -1.82 23.36 32.50
N PRO A 23 -1.51 24.54 33.08
CA PRO A 23 -2.38 25.22 34.02
C PRO A 23 -3.52 25.97 33.34
N SER A 24 -4.65 25.99 34.03
CA SER A 24 -5.81 26.82 33.76
C SER A 24 -5.50 28.31 33.97
N SER A 25 -5.55 29.11 32.92
CA SER A 25 -6.17 30.45 32.93
C SER A 25 -6.01 31.10 31.56
N LEU A 26 -7.13 31.50 30.97
CA LEU A 26 -7.37 32.83 30.41
C LEU A 26 -8.73 32.82 29.69
N THR A 27 -9.72 33.29 30.45
CA THR A 27 -10.96 33.89 29.98
C THR A 27 -10.68 35.05 29.02
N ALA A 28 -11.36 35.08 27.88
CA ALA A 28 -11.70 36.33 27.20
C ALA A 28 -12.89 36.11 26.27
N ALA A 29 -14.00 36.76 26.62
CA ALA A 29 -15.21 36.91 25.83
C ALA A 29 -15.00 37.96 24.72
N ALA A 30 -15.70 37.81 23.61
CA ALA A 30 -16.00 38.90 22.68
C ALA A 30 -17.29 38.58 21.88
N PRO A 31 -18.03 39.59 21.42
CA PRO A 31 -19.49 39.63 21.59
C PRO A 31 -20.30 39.28 20.34
N ALA A 32 -21.59 39.06 20.60
CA ALA A 32 -22.65 38.89 19.62
C ALA A 32 -22.85 40.14 18.76
N MET A 33 -23.06 39.93 17.46
CA MET A 33 -23.72 40.89 16.58
C MET A 33 -24.91 40.24 15.89
N THR A 34 -26.07 40.79 16.20
CA THR A 34 -27.38 40.52 15.62
C THR A 34 -27.63 41.48 14.45
N ALA A 35 -28.09 40.96 13.32
CA ALA A 35 -28.97 41.69 12.39
C ALA A 35 -29.78 40.70 11.52
N PRO A 36 -31.01 41.04 11.12
CA PRO A 36 -32.04 40.09 10.73
C PRO A 36 -32.15 39.93 9.21
N LEU A 37 -32.53 38.75 8.73
CA LEU A 37 -32.99 38.58 7.35
C LEU A 37 -34.29 37.76 7.30
N ALA A 38 -35.34 38.50 6.91
CA ALA A 38 -36.57 38.15 6.19
C ALA A 38 -37.02 36.68 6.14
N GLN A 39 -38.24 36.49 6.69
CA GLN A 39 -39.11 35.35 6.44
C GLN A 39 -39.48 35.27 4.95
N THR A 40 -39.25 34.10 4.34
CA THR A 40 -40.06 33.63 3.20
C THR A 40 -40.56 32.22 3.52
N ALA A 41 -41.83 32.01 3.23
CA ALA A 41 -42.61 30.88 3.70
C ALA A 41 -42.28 29.57 2.96
N ALA A 42 -42.15 28.52 3.77
CA ALA A 42 -42.64 27.16 3.57
C ALA A 42 -42.49 26.49 2.18
N LYS A 43 -41.49 25.60 2.08
CA LYS A 43 -41.68 24.28 1.48
C LYS A 43 -41.30 23.23 2.53
N ALA A 44 -42.23 22.34 2.85
CA ALA A 44 -42.04 21.26 3.81
C ALA A 44 -40.83 20.40 3.41
N PRO A 45 -39.83 20.20 4.29
CA PRO A 45 -38.79 19.23 4.04
C PRO A 45 -39.39 17.83 4.20
N ALA A 46 -39.27 17.01 3.15
CA ALA A 46 -39.47 15.59 3.25
C ALA A 46 -38.59 15.06 4.40
N ALA A 47 -39.18 14.23 5.26
CA ALA A 47 -38.49 13.67 6.42
C ALA A 47 -37.18 13.02 5.98
N GLN A 48 -36.05 13.60 6.42
CA GLN A 48 -34.77 12.89 6.35
C GLN A 48 -34.90 11.65 7.23
N PRO A 49 -34.48 10.46 6.77
CA PRO A 49 -34.34 9.33 7.68
C PRO A 49 -33.33 9.74 8.74
N THR A 50 -33.77 9.76 10.00
CA THR A 50 -32.91 9.92 11.16
C THR A 50 -31.95 8.74 11.19
N VAL A 51 -30.76 8.91 10.60
CA VAL A 51 -29.66 7.97 10.78
C VAL A 51 -29.20 8.11 12.22
N THR A 52 -29.67 7.19 13.05
CA THR A 52 -29.13 6.99 14.39
C THR A 52 -27.67 6.59 14.21
N LYS A 53 -26.72 7.39 14.73
CA LYS A 53 -25.36 6.90 15.00
C LYS A 53 -25.54 5.60 15.78
N LYS A 54 -25.15 4.47 15.20
CA LYS A 54 -25.15 3.19 15.92
C LYS A 54 -24.16 3.37 17.06
N ALA A 55 -24.67 3.62 18.26
CA ALA A 55 -23.84 3.63 19.47
C ALA A 55 -23.13 2.27 19.54
N LEU A 56 -21.85 2.26 19.92
CA LEU A 56 -21.12 1.04 20.24
C LEU A 56 -22.02 0.13 21.08
N PRO A 57 -22.31 -1.10 20.64
CA PRO A 57 -23.09 -2.02 21.45
C PRO A 57 -22.23 -2.38 22.66
N ALA A 58 -22.68 -2.01 23.86
CA ALA A 58 -22.01 -2.21 25.15
C ALA A 58 -20.66 -1.46 25.36
N LYS A 59 -20.27 -1.32 26.64
CA LYS A 59 -18.97 -0.74 27.02
C LYS A 59 -17.83 -1.55 26.37
N PRO A 60 -16.76 -0.96 25.83
CA PRO A 60 -15.67 -1.67 25.14
C PRO A 60 -15.11 -2.89 25.91
N ALA A 61 -15.04 -2.82 27.24
CA ALA A 61 -14.62 -3.93 28.10
C ALA A 61 -15.57 -5.14 28.07
N VAL A 62 -16.88 -4.92 27.89
CA VAL A 62 -17.90 -6.00 27.81
C VAL A 62 -17.81 -6.73 26.47
N VAL A 63 -17.61 -5.96 25.38
CA VAL A 63 -17.35 -6.52 24.04
C VAL A 63 -16.05 -7.31 24.06
N ALA A 64 -14.97 -6.73 24.60
CA ALA A 64 -13.68 -7.38 24.73
C ALA A 64 -13.76 -8.71 25.51
N ALA A 65 -14.45 -8.74 26.65
CA ALA A 65 -14.65 -9.98 27.41
C ALA A 65 -15.42 -11.05 26.62
N THR A 66 -16.46 -10.65 25.87
CA THR A 66 -17.29 -11.57 25.08
C THR A 66 -16.50 -12.17 23.91
N GLU A 67 -15.84 -11.33 23.12
CA GLU A 67 -15.05 -11.74 21.96
C GLU A 67 -13.80 -12.54 22.38
N THR A 68 -13.13 -12.14 23.46
CA THR A 68 -11.99 -12.88 24.03
C THR A 68 -12.39 -14.28 24.45
N LYS A 69 -13.53 -14.43 25.13
CA LYS A 69 -14.07 -15.73 25.53
C LYS A 69 -14.38 -16.61 24.32
N ALA A 70 -15.00 -16.04 23.27
CA ALA A 70 -15.28 -16.77 22.04
C ALA A 70 -14.00 -17.26 21.36
N VAL A 71 -12.94 -16.43 21.31
CA VAL A 71 -11.64 -16.82 20.75
C VAL A 71 -11.04 -18.03 21.49
N PHE A 72 -11.03 -18.01 22.83
CA PHE A 72 -10.50 -19.13 23.61
C PHE A 72 -11.33 -20.41 23.43
N GLN A 73 -12.65 -20.28 23.30
CA GLN A 73 -13.55 -21.41 23.03
C GLN A 73 -13.30 -22.02 21.65
N ASP A 74 -13.23 -21.21 20.59
CA ASP A 74 -12.93 -21.66 19.24
C ASP A 74 -11.58 -22.38 19.16
N LEU A 75 -10.63 -21.94 20.00
CA LEU A 75 -9.30 -22.51 20.09
C LEU A 75 -9.18 -23.75 20.96
N GLY A 76 -10.21 -24.09 21.73
CA GLY A 76 -10.14 -25.13 22.75
C GLY A 76 -9.09 -24.85 23.84
N ILE A 77 -8.73 -23.58 24.08
CA ILE A 77 -7.74 -23.17 25.07
C ILE A 77 -8.44 -22.82 26.38
N LYS A 78 -7.93 -23.33 27.50
CA LYS A 78 -8.29 -22.88 28.85
C LYS A 78 -7.25 -21.85 29.31
N PRO A 79 -7.51 -20.54 29.19
CA PRO A 79 -6.54 -19.54 29.58
C PRO A 79 -6.37 -19.48 31.09
N THR A 80 -5.18 -19.08 31.54
CA THR A 80 -4.99 -18.56 32.89
C THR A 80 -5.72 -17.23 33.07
N ALA A 81 -5.97 -16.83 34.31
CA ALA A 81 -6.57 -15.52 34.60
C ALA A 81 -5.74 -14.35 34.03
N ALA A 82 -4.40 -14.49 34.02
CA ALA A 82 -3.49 -13.49 33.45
C ALA A 82 -3.61 -13.41 31.92
N GLU A 83 -3.61 -14.54 31.22
CA GLU A 83 -3.77 -14.59 29.76
C GLU A 83 -5.13 -14.05 29.32
N GLN A 84 -6.19 -14.33 30.09
CA GLN A 84 -7.51 -13.78 29.84
C GLN A 84 -7.53 -12.26 30.04
N THR A 85 -6.95 -11.76 31.14
CA THR A 85 -6.89 -10.32 31.43
C THR A 85 -6.08 -9.56 30.37
N ASP A 86 -4.94 -10.11 29.94
CA ASP A 86 -4.09 -9.51 28.91
C ASP A 86 -4.82 -9.42 27.56
N ALA A 87 -5.53 -10.47 27.18
CA ALA A 87 -6.33 -10.53 25.96
C ALA A 87 -7.49 -9.53 25.96
N GLU A 88 -8.24 -9.47 27.06
CA GLU A 88 -9.36 -8.52 27.21
C GLU A 88 -8.85 -7.07 27.23
N THR A 89 -7.72 -6.82 27.88
CA THR A 89 -7.06 -5.51 27.89
C THR A 89 -6.63 -5.09 26.49
N PHE A 90 -5.98 -6.00 25.75
CA PHE A 90 -5.57 -5.77 24.37
C PHE A 90 -6.78 -5.43 23.48
N PHE A 91 -7.84 -6.22 23.53
CA PHE A 91 -9.04 -6.02 22.72
C PHE A 91 -9.75 -4.71 23.09
N THR A 92 -9.83 -4.39 24.38
CA THR A 92 -10.42 -3.13 24.88
C THR A 92 -9.64 -1.91 24.36
N GLN A 93 -8.31 -1.92 24.49
CA GLN A 93 -7.46 -0.82 24.02
C GLN A 93 -7.60 -0.59 22.51
N ALA A 94 -7.65 -1.68 21.73
CA ALA A 94 -7.80 -1.58 20.29
C ALA A 94 -9.19 -1.09 19.87
N LEU A 95 -10.27 -1.49 20.56
CA LEU A 95 -11.61 -0.94 20.35
C LEU A 95 -11.69 0.56 20.67
N VAL A 96 -11.06 1.00 21.76
CA VAL A 96 -11.02 2.42 22.13
C VAL A 96 -10.28 3.23 21.06
N GLN A 97 -9.13 2.75 20.60
CA GLN A 97 -8.37 3.38 19.51
C GLN A 97 -9.17 3.44 18.20
N ALA A 98 -9.90 2.37 17.84
CA ALA A 98 -10.74 2.35 16.64
C ALA A 98 -11.96 3.28 16.75
N ALA A 99 -12.56 3.39 17.94
CA ALA A 99 -13.68 4.29 18.19
C ALA A 99 -13.26 5.76 18.03
N ASP A 100 -12.08 6.12 18.52
CA ASP A 100 -11.51 7.47 18.38
C ASP A 100 -11.09 7.79 16.92
N ALA A 101 -10.87 6.77 16.09
CA ALA A 101 -10.47 6.91 14.69
C ALA A 101 -11.64 7.02 13.70
N SER A 102 -12.91 6.90 14.13
CA SER A 102 -14.06 6.69 13.24
C SER A 102 -14.23 7.74 12.13
N PRO A 103 -14.06 7.36 10.85
CA PRO A 103 -14.71 8.03 9.73
C PRO A 103 -16.20 7.63 9.73
N GLY A 104 -17.07 8.55 9.32
CA GLY A 104 -18.49 8.25 9.14
C GLY A 104 -18.70 7.06 8.20
N SER A 105 -19.59 6.16 8.59
CA SER A 105 -20.07 5.05 7.76
C SER A 105 -20.58 5.58 6.43
N ASP A 106 -20.29 4.91 5.32
CA ASP A 106 -21.24 4.82 4.22
C ASP A 106 -20.99 3.59 3.34
N ASP A 107 -22.08 2.83 3.17
CA ASP A 107 -22.29 1.85 2.13
C ASP A 107 -22.36 2.56 0.77
N ALA A 108 -21.27 2.51 0.01
CA ALA A 108 -21.30 2.78 -1.41
C ALA A 108 -20.99 1.48 -2.16
N THR A 109 -22.03 0.90 -2.75
CA THR A 109 -21.92 -0.19 -3.72
C THR A 109 -20.95 0.24 -4.83
N PRO A 110 -19.82 -0.44 -5.04
CA PRO A 110 -18.98 -0.16 -6.19
C PRO A 110 -19.77 -0.48 -7.45
N ALA A 111 -19.89 0.49 -8.36
CA ALA A 111 -20.28 0.17 -9.72
C ALA A 111 -19.28 -0.86 -10.25
N THR A 112 -19.77 -2.04 -10.63
CA THR A 112 -18.98 -3.08 -11.26
C THR A 112 -18.44 -2.51 -12.57
N PRO A 113 -17.13 -2.29 -12.74
CA PRO A 113 -16.60 -1.98 -14.05
C PRO A 113 -16.89 -3.20 -14.94
N ALA A 114 -17.29 -2.95 -16.20
CA ALA A 114 -17.30 -4.01 -17.19
C ALA A 114 -15.93 -4.70 -17.20
N PRO A 115 -15.85 -6.03 -17.34
CA PRO A 115 -14.58 -6.73 -17.33
C PRO A 115 -13.67 -6.09 -18.37
N SER A 116 -12.60 -5.44 -17.90
CA SER A 116 -11.56 -4.98 -18.80
C SER A 116 -10.92 -6.25 -19.34
N SER A 117 -11.24 -6.57 -20.59
CA SER A 117 -10.75 -7.78 -21.22
C SER A 117 -9.23 -7.64 -21.30
N PHE A 118 -8.51 -8.35 -20.42
CA PHE A 118 -7.05 -8.46 -20.44
C PHE A 118 -6.56 -9.29 -21.64
N LEU A 119 -7.15 -9.06 -22.81
CA LEU A 119 -6.69 -9.67 -24.04
C LEU A 119 -5.33 -9.07 -24.33
N VAL A 120 -4.30 -9.92 -24.23
CA VAL A 120 -3.01 -9.66 -24.86
C VAL A 120 -3.34 -9.34 -26.32
N ASP A 121 -2.97 -8.15 -26.78
CA ASP A 121 -3.13 -7.80 -28.19
C ASP A 121 -2.45 -8.91 -29.01
N PRO A 122 -3.11 -9.53 -30.00
CA PRO A 122 -2.49 -10.56 -30.82
C PRO A 122 -1.27 -10.05 -31.60
N THR A 123 -1.05 -8.73 -31.63
CA THR A 123 0.12 -8.06 -32.20
C THR A 123 1.17 -7.64 -31.15
N ALA A 124 0.99 -8.03 -29.89
CA ALA A 124 1.92 -7.72 -28.81
C ALA A 124 3.31 -8.32 -29.07
N ARG A 125 4.35 -7.51 -28.88
CA ARG A 125 5.74 -7.89 -29.13
C ARG A 125 6.48 -8.21 -27.83
N GLU A 126 7.56 -8.97 -27.96
CA GLU A 126 8.42 -9.31 -26.84
C GLU A 126 9.14 -8.07 -26.29
N ASN A 127 9.38 -8.10 -24.98
CA ASN A 127 10.30 -7.18 -24.31
C ASN A 127 11.52 -8.00 -23.86
N GLU A 128 12.71 -7.41 -23.90
CA GLU A 128 13.84 -7.96 -23.17
C GLU A 128 13.62 -7.68 -21.69
N THR A 129 13.72 -8.69 -20.83
CA THR A 129 13.44 -8.55 -19.39
C THR A 129 14.58 -9.02 -18.52
N LYS A 130 14.86 -8.28 -17.45
CA LYS A 130 15.80 -8.66 -16.39
C LYS A 130 15.16 -8.38 -15.03
N LEU A 131 14.96 -9.43 -14.23
CA LEU A 131 14.50 -9.27 -12.84
C LEU A 131 15.70 -8.96 -11.94
N LEU A 132 15.61 -7.84 -11.23
CA LEU A 132 16.61 -7.35 -10.29
C LEU A 132 16.09 -7.55 -8.87
N ILE A 133 16.95 -8.10 -8.01
CA ILE A 133 16.61 -8.46 -6.63
C ILE A 133 17.46 -7.65 -5.65
N ASP A 134 16.77 -7.07 -4.67
CA ASP A 134 17.34 -6.28 -3.56
C ASP A 134 18.21 -5.10 -4.00
N ASP A 135 18.69 -4.35 -3.02
CA ASP A 135 19.56 -3.20 -3.22
C ASP A 135 20.84 -3.52 -4.02
N THR A 136 21.35 -4.75 -3.89
CA THR A 136 22.59 -5.21 -4.52
C THR A 136 22.51 -5.34 -6.03
N GLU A 137 21.34 -5.62 -6.59
CA GLU A 137 21.16 -5.65 -8.06
C GLU A 137 20.43 -4.41 -8.57
N ILE A 138 19.43 -3.91 -7.82
CA ILE A 138 18.54 -2.84 -8.27
C ILE A 138 19.30 -1.53 -8.42
N PHE A 139 20.00 -1.07 -7.37
CA PHE A 139 20.61 0.27 -7.41
C PHE A 139 21.81 0.37 -8.35
N PRO A 140 22.75 -0.58 -8.40
CA PRO A 140 23.84 -0.51 -9.38
C PRO A 140 23.33 -0.47 -10.82
N GLU A 141 22.40 -1.36 -11.19
CA GLU A 141 21.84 -1.41 -12.54
C GLU A 141 21.07 -0.12 -12.88
N LEU A 142 20.27 0.39 -11.94
CA LEU A 142 19.52 1.62 -12.11
C LEU A 142 20.46 2.83 -12.29
N ILE A 143 21.44 2.99 -11.42
CA ILE A 143 22.38 4.11 -11.45
C ILE A 143 23.19 4.12 -12.75
N GLU A 144 23.72 2.97 -13.18
CA GLU A 144 24.45 2.88 -14.44
C GLU A 144 23.54 3.17 -15.65
N SER A 145 22.30 2.70 -15.63
CA SER A 145 21.34 3.01 -16.69
C SER A 145 21.00 4.52 -16.73
N LEU A 146 20.86 5.16 -15.58
CA LEU A 146 20.61 6.61 -15.48
C LEU A 146 21.80 7.43 -16.00
N LYS A 147 23.05 7.05 -15.66
CA LYS A 147 24.26 7.71 -16.18
C LYS A 147 24.37 7.60 -17.70
N ALA A 148 23.96 6.47 -18.25
CA ALA A 148 24.00 6.18 -19.68
C ALA A 148 22.89 6.86 -20.50
N ALA A 149 21.86 7.42 -19.87
CA ALA A 149 20.73 8.05 -20.55
C ALA A 149 21.18 9.16 -21.51
N GLN A 150 20.62 9.20 -22.72
CA GLN A 150 21.05 10.15 -23.76
C GLN A 150 20.04 11.25 -24.07
N THR A 151 18.74 10.99 -23.90
CA THR A 151 17.65 11.82 -24.40
C THR A 151 16.70 12.26 -23.30
N ARG A 152 16.25 11.33 -22.45
CA ARG A 152 15.27 11.62 -21.41
C ARG A 152 15.31 10.63 -20.25
N ILE A 153 14.88 11.10 -19.09
CA ILE A 153 14.62 10.30 -17.89
C ILE A 153 13.28 10.73 -17.30
N GLN A 154 12.36 9.78 -17.10
CA GLN A 154 11.09 9.99 -16.40
C GLN A 154 11.07 9.11 -15.16
N ILE A 155 10.82 9.70 -13.99
CA ILE A 155 10.73 8.99 -12.72
C ILE A 155 9.41 9.33 -12.06
N ASP A 156 8.79 8.30 -11.50
CA ASP A 156 7.59 8.37 -10.71
C ASP A 156 7.77 7.47 -9.49
N ILE A 157 7.98 8.08 -8.33
CA ILE A 157 8.47 7.37 -7.15
C ILE A 157 7.80 7.86 -5.86
N TYR A 158 7.35 6.91 -5.05
CA TYR A 158 6.74 7.18 -3.75
C TYR A 158 7.73 7.88 -2.79
N LEU A 159 8.90 7.27 -2.55
CA LEU A 159 9.94 7.82 -1.67
C LEU A 159 11.28 7.88 -2.39
N LEU A 160 11.90 9.06 -2.32
CA LEU A 160 13.24 9.35 -2.80
C LEU A 160 13.98 10.15 -1.71
N GLY A 161 14.94 9.53 -1.02
CA GLY A 161 15.58 10.14 0.14
C GLY A 161 16.82 9.41 0.63
N GLY A 162 17.46 9.95 1.66
CA GLY A 162 18.68 9.36 2.24
C GLY A 162 19.88 9.44 1.31
N ASP A 163 20.92 8.66 1.61
CA ASP A 163 22.18 8.64 0.89
C ASP A 163 22.01 8.04 -0.51
N ILE A 164 21.23 6.96 -0.63
CA ILE A 164 20.93 6.37 -1.95
C ILE A 164 20.10 7.33 -2.81
N GLY A 165 19.09 7.98 -2.23
CA GLY A 165 18.28 8.96 -2.95
C GLY A 165 19.09 10.18 -3.38
N MET A 166 20.04 10.63 -2.56
CA MET A 166 20.96 11.71 -2.92
C MET A 166 21.93 11.28 -4.03
N THR A 167 22.39 10.03 -4.02
CA THR A 167 23.23 9.47 -5.08
C THR A 167 22.49 9.48 -6.42
N ILE A 168 21.24 9.01 -6.43
CA ILE A 168 20.37 9.06 -7.62
C ILE A 168 20.15 10.51 -8.05
N ALA A 169 19.80 11.41 -7.13
CA ALA A 169 19.53 12.81 -7.44
C ALA A 169 20.72 13.54 -8.08
N LYS A 170 21.95 13.25 -7.65
CA LYS A 170 23.17 13.80 -8.26
C LYS A 170 23.33 13.35 -9.71
N VAL A 171 23.13 12.07 -10.01
CA VAL A 171 23.16 11.56 -11.38
C VAL A 171 22.09 12.23 -12.25
N LEU A 172 20.87 12.41 -11.72
CA LEU A 172 19.79 13.10 -12.43
C LEU A 172 20.14 14.56 -12.73
N ALA A 173 20.73 15.28 -11.77
CA ALA A 173 21.18 16.65 -11.97
C ALA A 173 22.31 16.73 -13.01
N GLU A 174 23.31 15.84 -12.94
CA GLU A 174 24.38 15.75 -13.93
C GLU A 174 23.84 15.50 -15.36
N ARG A 175 22.87 14.59 -15.51
CA ARG A 175 22.24 14.34 -16.81
C ARG A 175 21.42 15.53 -17.31
N ALA A 176 20.69 16.21 -16.43
CA ALA A 176 19.95 17.41 -16.79
C ALA A 176 20.89 18.56 -17.23
N GLU A 177 22.03 18.72 -16.56
CA GLU A 177 23.08 19.66 -16.98
C GLU A 177 23.67 19.32 -18.35
N ALA A 178 23.81 18.03 -18.67
CA ALA A 178 24.22 17.53 -19.96
C ALA A 178 23.12 17.61 -21.06
N GLY A 179 21.95 18.18 -20.75
CA GLY A 179 20.87 18.43 -21.73
C GLY A 179 19.83 17.32 -21.87
N VAL A 180 19.85 16.29 -21.01
CA VAL A 180 18.80 15.24 -20.97
C VAL A 180 17.52 15.82 -20.38
N ASP A 181 16.34 15.52 -20.96
CA ASP A 181 15.04 15.90 -20.37
C ASP A 181 14.75 15.02 -19.15
N VAL A 182 15.02 15.55 -17.95
CA VAL A 182 14.81 14.83 -16.69
C VAL A 182 13.55 15.32 -15.99
N LYS A 183 12.59 14.41 -15.81
CA LYS A 183 11.31 14.63 -15.14
C LYS A 183 11.16 13.70 -13.94
N VAL A 184 10.92 14.26 -12.76
CA VAL A 184 10.70 13.52 -11.51
C VAL A 184 9.35 13.88 -10.93
N MET A 185 8.46 12.91 -10.85
CA MET A 185 7.20 12.96 -10.13
C MET A 185 7.36 12.30 -8.76
N LEU A 186 6.89 13.00 -7.73
CA LEU A 186 6.92 12.52 -6.34
C LEU A 186 5.52 12.50 -5.75
N ASP A 187 5.30 11.60 -4.81
CA ASP A 187 4.12 11.66 -3.95
C ASP A 187 4.07 13.01 -3.19
N PRO A 188 2.95 13.75 -3.23
CA PRO A 188 2.83 15.04 -2.55
C PRO A 188 2.96 14.94 -1.03
N LYS A 189 2.79 13.75 -0.44
CA LYS A 189 2.96 13.56 0.99
C LYS A 189 4.37 13.18 1.37
N LEU A 190 5.28 12.82 0.46
CA LEU A 190 6.70 12.61 0.77
C LEU A 190 6.95 11.69 1.99
N GLY A 191 6.08 10.70 2.23
CA GLY A 191 6.15 9.86 3.43
C GLY A 191 5.91 10.59 4.76
N LEU A 192 5.11 11.68 4.76
CA LEU A 192 4.81 12.55 5.91
C LEU A 192 4.61 11.76 7.22
N GLY A 193 5.39 12.11 8.24
CA GLY A 193 5.33 11.53 9.59
C GLY A 193 6.32 10.38 9.85
N GLY A 194 7.02 9.89 8.82
CA GLY A 194 8.00 8.80 8.96
C GLY A 194 9.43 9.26 9.26
N PRO A 195 10.32 8.33 9.69
CA PRO A 195 11.72 8.61 9.98
C PRO A 195 12.58 9.01 8.76
N THR A 196 12.05 8.86 7.53
CA THR A 196 12.75 9.20 6.27
C THR A 196 12.58 10.66 5.85
N VAL A 197 11.67 11.40 6.48
CA VAL A 197 11.23 12.73 6.02
C VAL A 197 12.39 13.71 5.85
N ASP A 198 13.36 13.73 6.77
CA ASP A 198 14.49 14.67 6.67
C ASP A 198 15.44 14.31 5.52
N GLY A 199 15.67 13.02 5.28
CA GLY A 199 16.44 12.54 4.13
C GLY A 199 15.75 12.90 2.81
N ILE A 200 14.44 12.71 2.73
CA ILE A 200 13.63 13.06 1.55
C ILE A 200 13.66 14.57 1.30
N ARG A 201 13.48 15.41 2.34
CA ARG A 201 13.53 16.87 2.21
C ARG A 201 14.87 17.36 1.66
N LYS A 202 15.99 16.77 2.08
CA LYS A 202 17.32 17.13 1.57
C LYS A 202 17.42 16.85 0.07
N VAL A 203 16.97 15.69 -0.38
CA VAL A 203 16.97 15.32 -1.80
C VAL A 203 16.04 16.22 -2.62
N VAL A 204 14.81 16.46 -2.14
CA VAL A 204 13.85 17.35 -2.80
C VAL A 204 14.40 18.77 -2.94
N ASN A 205 15.04 19.30 -1.90
CA ASN A 205 15.65 20.64 -1.96
C ASN A 205 16.81 20.68 -2.96
N PHE A 206 17.64 19.63 -3.02
CA PHE A 206 18.69 19.52 -4.02
C PHE A 206 18.13 19.52 -5.46
N LEU A 207 17.12 18.68 -5.73
CA LEU A 207 16.48 18.61 -7.05
C LEU A 207 15.85 19.94 -7.47
N ARG A 208 15.18 20.65 -6.55
CA ARG A 208 14.59 21.99 -6.81
C ARG A 208 15.60 23.04 -7.23
N LEU A 209 16.85 22.93 -6.78
CA LEU A 209 17.93 23.86 -7.10
C LEU A 209 18.72 23.44 -8.35
N SER A 210 18.39 22.31 -8.95
CA SER A 210 19.02 21.77 -10.16
C SER A 210 18.18 22.06 -11.41
N LYS A 211 18.66 21.66 -12.59
CA LYS A 211 17.91 21.70 -13.87
C LYS A 211 16.87 20.58 -14.02
N VAL A 212 16.71 19.71 -13.03
CA VAL A 212 15.72 18.62 -13.07
C VAL A 212 14.30 19.20 -13.01
N GLY A 213 13.45 18.80 -13.96
CA GLY A 213 12.02 19.06 -13.88
C GLY A 213 11.41 18.22 -12.75
N MET A 214 10.86 18.86 -11.72
CA MET A 214 10.27 18.17 -10.58
C MET A 214 8.83 18.60 -10.33
N LYS A 215 7.93 17.64 -10.08
CA LYS A 215 6.53 17.88 -9.70
C LYS A 215 6.09 16.95 -8.58
N PHE A 216 5.04 17.37 -7.89
CA PHE A 216 4.26 16.48 -7.04
C PHE A 216 3.03 16.02 -7.79
N TYR A 217 2.69 14.74 -7.66
CA TYR A 217 1.51 14.21 -8.31
C TYR A 217 0.26 14.89 -7.74
N PRO A 218 -0.65 15.41 -8.58
CA PRO A 218 -1.78 16.21 -8.11
C PRO A 218 -2.96 15.31 -7.69
N LEU A 219 -2.80 14.58 -6.58
CA LEU A 219 -3.80 13.63 -6.07
C LEU A 219 -5.21 14.27 -5.91
N ALA A 220 -5.28 15.55 -5.58
CA ALA A 220 -6.54 16.28 -5.36
C ALA A 220 -7.35 16.61 -6.64
N LEU A 221 -6.78 16.46 -7.84
CA LEU A 221 -7.48 16.80 -9.10
C LEU A 221 -8.53 15.77 -9.51
N PHE A 222 -8.53 14.58 -8.91
CA PHE A 222 -9.43 13.50 -9.28
C PHE A 222 -10.50 13.17 -8.23
N GLY A 223 -10.65 14.05 -7.22
CA GLY A 223 -11.48 13.86 -6.05
C GLY A 223 -12.42 15.02 -5.72
N LYS A 224 -13.01 15.72 -6.70
CA LYS A 224 -14.22 16.51 -6.39
C LYS A 224 -15.43 15.59 -6.26
N MET A 225 -15.44 14.72 -5.23
CA MET A 225 -16.64 14.05 -4.73
C MET A 225 -16.63 13.95 -3.19
N VAL A 226 -17.61 14.61 -2.57
CA VAL A 226 -18.28 14.42 -1.27
C VAL A 226 -17.44 14.26 0.03
N ASN A 227 -16.28 13.59 0.09
CA ASN A 227 -15.59 13.22 1.35
C ASN A 227 -14.14 13.71 1.50
N LYS A 228 -13.97 14.89 2.13
CA LYS A 228 -12.68 15.60 2.38
C LYS A 228 -11.60 14.81 3.15
N LEU A 229 -11.91 13.70 3.83
CA LEU A 229 -10.93 12.94 4.63
C LEU A 229 -10.25 11.84 3.81
N GLN A 230 -10.96 11.18 2.90
CA GLN A 230 -10.43 10.09 2.09
C GLN A 230 -9.47 10.61 1.00
N ASP A 231 -9.75 11.80 0.47
CA ASP A 231 -8.85 12.53 -0.42
C ASP A 231 -7.50 12.88 0.26
N ARG A 232 -7.51 13.02 1.59
CA ARG A 232 -6.29 13.25 2.39
C ARG A 232 -5.50 11.97 2.63
N LEU A 233 -6.03 10.79 2.30
CA LEU A 233 -5.39 9.49 2.52
C LEU A 233 -4.79 8.86 1.25
N GLN A 234 -5.16 9.33 0.06
CA GLN A 234 -4.54 8.89 -1.20
C GLN A 234 -3.03 9.13 -1.23
N ILE A 235 -2.25 8.22 -1.80
CA ILE A 235 -0.81 8.38 -2.04
C ILE A 235 -0.47 7.94 -3.44
N ASP A 236 0.60 8.50 -3.97
CA ASP A 236 1.26 7.97 -5.15
C ASP A 236 2.26 6.90 -4.75
N HIS A 237 1.92 5.63 -4.93
CA HIS A 237 2.71 4.50 -4.45
C HIS A 237 3.50 3.81 -5.58
N ASN A 238 3.59 4.43 -6.75
CA ASN A 238 4.38 3.91 -7.86
C ASN A 238 5.90 3.97 -7.60
N LYS A 239 6.62 3.07 -8.28
CA LYS A 239 8.09 3.07 -8.41
C LYS A 239 8.45 2.72 -9.84
N ILE A 240 8.42 3.74 -10.70
CA ILE A 240 8.66 3.62 -12.14
C ILE A 240 9.81 4.54 -12.53
N VAL A 241 10.72 4.03 -13.35
CA VAL A 241 11.73 4.81 -14.04
C VAL A 241 11.69 4.43 -15.52
N VAL A 242 11.65 5.40 -16.43
CA VAL A 242 11.79 5.20 -17.86
C VAL A 242 12.94 6.04 -18.38
N ILE A 243 13.85 5.39 -19.12
CA ILE A 243 15.09 5.96 -19.65
C ILE A 243 15.03 5.86 -21.18
N ASP A 244 15.34 6.98 -21.84
CA ASP A 244 15.35 7.13 -23.29
C ASP A 244 14.06 6.69 -24.01
N GLY A 245 12.96 6.65 -23.26
CA GLY A 245 11.64 6.27 -23.74
C GLY A 245 11.49 4.79 -24.12
N ASN A 246 12.51 3.95 -23.92
CA ASN A 246 12.47 2.55 -24.39
C ASN A 246 12.94 1.52 -23.35
N THR A 247 13.49 1.96 -22.21
CA THR A 247 13.95 1.10 -21.13
C THR A 247 13.29 1.52 -19.83
N ALA A 248 12.64 0.60 -19.15
CA ALA A 248 11.89 0.86 -17.94
C ALA A 248 12.34 0.00 -16.77
N PHE A 249 12.19 0.55 -15.57
CA PHE A 249 12.31 -0.14 -14.29
C PHE A 249 10.97 0.01 -13.56
N MET A 250 10.38 -1.10 -13.12
CA MET A 250 9.11 -1.10 -12.40
C MET A 250 9.10 -2.17 -11.31
N GLY A 251 8.68 -1.84 -10.09
CA GLY A 251 8.76 -2.79 -8.98
C GLY A 251 8.23 -2.27 -7.64
N GLY A 252 8.72 -2.88 -6.55
CA GLY A 252 8.32 -2.57 -5.17
C GLY A 252 9.29 -1.67 -4.40
N MET A 253 10.54 -1.52 -4.88
CA MET A 253 11.62 -0.89 -4.12
C MET A 253 11.55 0.64 -4.15
N ASN A 254 11.49 1.27 -2.98
CA ASN A 254 11.65 2.72 -2.83
C ASN A 254 13.12 3.16 -2.94
N PHE A 255 13.36 4.43 -3.24
CA PHE A 255 14.72 4.99 -3.40
C PHE A 255 15.17 5.71 -2.13
N ASP A 256 15.14 4.98 -1.01
CA ASP A 256 15.56 5.45 0.30
C ASP A 256 16.31 4.39 1.12
N ASP A 257 17.09 4.82 2.10
CA ASP A 257 17.98 3.93 2.86
C ASP A 257 17.24 2.89 3.72
N LEU A 258 15.97 3.11 4.09
CA LEU A 258 15.19 2.12 4.82
C LEU A 258 14.70 0.99 3.92
N ALA A 259 14.60 1.23 2.61
CA ALA A 259 14.24 0.20 1.65
C ALA A 259 15.42 -0.72 1.31
N ARG A 260 16.66 -0.24 1.42
CA ARG A 260 17.87 -1.01 1.11
C ARG A 260 17.99 -2.39 1.77
N PRO A 261 17.70 -2.58 3.08
CA PRO A 261 17.78 -3.90 3.68
C PRO A 261 16.64 -4.82 3.26
N ASN A 262 15.55 -4.30 2.67
CA ASN A 262 14.36 -5.08 2.38
C ASN A 262 14.60 -6.10 1.28
N ARG A 263 13.90 -7.23 1.41
CA ARG A 263 13.79 -8.22 0.35
C ARG A 263 12.73 -7.73 -0.62
N ASP A 264 13.14 -7.30 -1.81
CA ASP A 264 12.26 -6.69 -2.82
C ASP A 264 12.75 -6.98 -4.25
N LEU A 265 11.94 -6.60 -5.24
CA LEU A 265 12.26 -6.80 -6.65
C LEU A 265 11.85 -5.61 -7.54
N THR A 266 12.56 -5.49 -8.66
CA THR A 266 12.27 -4.57 -9.76
C THR A 266 12.50 -5.26 -11.09
N LEU A 267 11.55 -5.16 -12.00
CA LEU A 267 11.71 -5.60 -13.38
C LEU A 267 12.35 -4.46 -14.19
N LYS A 268 13.52 -4.71 -14.76
CA LYS A 268 14.05 -3.94 -15.89
C LYS A 268 13.52 -4.55 -17.17
N PHE A 269 13.03 -3.73 -18.09
CA PHE A 269 12.62 -4.19 -19.42
C PHE A 269 12.85 -3.16 -20.50
N THR A 270 13.22 -3.62 -21.69
CA THR A 270 13.42 -2.80 -22.88
C THR A 270 12.51 -3.30 -24.00
N GLY A 271 11.77 -2.39 -24.64
CA GLY A 271 10.84 -2.76 -25.70
C GLY A 271 9.54 -1.94 -25.72
N PRO A 272 8.51 -2.43 -26.43
CA PRO A 272 7.27 -1.70 -26.66
C PRO A 272 6.54 -1.31 -25.38
N THR A 273 6.54 -2.16 -24.35
CA THR A 273 5.88 -1.83 -23.08
C THR A 273 6.55 -0.65 -22.38
N ALA A 274 7.87 -0.47 -22.54
CA ALA A 274 8.57 0.68 -21.95
C ALA A 274 8.21 1.98 -22.69
N VAL A 275 7.94 1.92 -23.99
CA VAL A 275 7.43 3.05 -24.78
C VAL A 275 6.02 3.44 -24.34
N GLU A 276 5.13 2.47 -24.12
CA GLU A 276 3.80 2.71 -23.55
C GLU A 276 3.89 3.40 -22.19
N LEU A 277 4.80 2.93 -21.34
CA LEU A 277 5.01 3.50 -20.01
C LEU A 277 5.60 4.92 -20.09
N SER A 278 6.50 5.20 -21.03
CA SER A 278 7.02 6.54 -21.31
C SER A 278 5.89 7.51 -21.69
N ALA A 279 5.00 7.08 -22.59
CA ALA A 279 3.86 7.87 -23.02
C ALA A 279 2.89 8.13 -21.85
N MET A 280 2.61 7.11 -21.03
CA MET A 280 1.81 7.24 -19.81
C MET A 280 2.38 8.33 -18.89
N LEU A 281 3.67 8.28 -18.58
CA LEU A 281 4.32 9.27 -17.73
C LEU A 281 4.33 10.68 -18.35
N ASP A 282 4.38 10.81 -19.68
CA ASP A 282 4.25 12.11 -20.36
C ASP A 282 2.86 12.71 -20.18
N ALA A 283 1.82 11.90 -20.39
CA ALA A 283 0.45 12.33 -20.15
C ALA A 283 0.25 12.75 -18.69
N GLU A 284 0.76 11.96 -17.75
CA GLU A 284 0.67 12.26 -16.33
C GLU A 284 1.41 13.53 -15.94
N TRP A 285 2.55 13.80 -16.59
CA TRP A 285 3.26 15.06 -16.42
C TRP A 285 2.43 16.29 -16.82
N THR A 286 1.44 16.13 -17.69
CA THR A 286 0.53 17.22 -18.11
C THR A 286 -0.71 17.36 -17.23
N ILE A 287 -0.98 16.43 -16.32
CA ILE A 287 -2.10 16.51 -15.38
C ILE A 287 -2.02 17.83 -14.60
N GLY A 288 -3.13 18.57 -14.60
CA GLY A 288 -3.21 19.94 -14.07
C GLY A 288 -3.21 21.03 -15.13
N LYS A 289 -2.81 20.74 -16.37
CA LYS A 289 -3.07 21.58 -17.55
C LYS A 289 -4.31 21.13 -18.32
N ASP A 290 -4.50 19.82 -18.46
CA ASP A 290 -5.69 19.19 -19.04
C ASP A 290 -6.00 17.87 -18.32
N PRO A 291 -7.04 17.82 -17.46
CA PRO A 291 -7.44 16.61 -16.73
C PRO A 291 -7.94 15.45 -17.62
N ALA A 292 -8.28 15.71 -18.89
CA ALA A 292 -8.78 14.68 -19.82
C ALA A 292 -7.65 13.87 -20.48
N SER A 293 -6.39 14.22 -20.23
CA SER A 293 -5.20 13.61 -20.84
C SER A 293 -4.87 12.19 -20.38
N VAL A 294 -5.75 11.50 -19.64
CA VAL A 294 -5.51 10.11 -19.24
C VAL A 294 -5.44 9.22 -20.49
N LEU A 295 -4.24 8.74 -20.81
CA LEU A 295 -4.04 7.90 -22.00
C LEU A 295 -4.84 6.60 -21.89
N LYS A 296 -5.56 6.31 -22.98
CA LYS A 296 -5.94 4.93 -23.32
C LYS A 296 -4.74 4.30 -24.02
N THR A 297 -3.83 3.69 -23.26
CA THR A 297 -2.73 2.93 -23.88
C THR A 297 -3.31 1.62 -24.44
N LYS A 298 -2.96 1.29 -25.68
CA LYS A 298 -3.19 -0.04 -26.26
C LYS A 298 -1.99 -0.89 -25.85
N ALA A 299 -2.21 -2.05 -25.25
CA ALA A 299 -1.12 -2.97 -24.92
C ALA A 299 -0.41 -3.42 -26.22
N THR A 300 0.82 -3.00 -26.44
CA THR A 300 1.66 -3.34 -27.60
C THR A 300 2.79 -4.31 -27.28
N GLY A 301 3.02 -4.60 -26.00
CA GLY A 301 3.97 -5.61 -25.56
C GLY A 301 3.34 -6.75 -24.74
N LEU A 302 4.06 -7.87 -24.64
CA LEU A 302 3.62 -9.07 -23.91
C LEU A 302 3.61 -8.91 -22.38
N ILE A 303 4.23 -7.83 -21.87
CA ILE A 303 4.10 -7.46 -20.45
C ILE A 303 2.73 -6.80 -20.28
N ARG A 304 1.83 -7.43 -19.52
CA ARG A 304 0.52 -6.85 -19.20
C ARG A 304 0.67 -5.91 -18.02
N LEU A 305 0.26 -4.65 -18.18
CA LEU A 305 0.26 -3.66 -17.10
C LEU A 305 -1.14 -3.49 -16.50
N ALA A 306 -1.18 -3.23 -15.20
CA ALA A 306 -2.35 -2.80 -14.46
C ALA A 306 -1.99 -1.58 -13.61
N GLN A 307 -2.95 -0.68 -13.44
CA GLN A 307 -2.83 0.54 -12.65
C GLN A 307 -4.09 0.75 -11.79
N THR A 308 -3.88 1.26 -10.57
CA THR A 308 -4.93 1.88 -9.78
C THR A 308 -4.84 3.38 -10.07
N ALA A 309 -5.86 3.91 -10.73
CA ALA A 309 -6.10 5.31 -10.99
C ALA A 309 -7.59 5.58 -10.75
N PRO A 310 -8.02 6.84 -10.56
CA PRO A 310 -9.42 7.20 -10.32
C PRO A 310 -10.44 6.57 -11.29
N GLN A 311 -10.01 6.21 -12.49
CA GLN A 311 -10.82 5.60 -13.55
C GLN A 311 -10.36 4.20 -13.97
N GLN A 312 -9.27 3.67 -13.40
CA GLN A 312 -8.72 2.35 -13.73
C GLN A 312 -8.44 1.61 -12.43
N ARG A 313 -9.11 0.50 -12.17
CA ARG A 313 -8.93 -0.27 -10.92
C ARG A 313 -8.67 -1.74 -11.23
N ASN A 314 -7.77 -1.99 -12.17
CA ASN A 314 -7.58 -3.31 -12.77
C ASN A 314 -6.52 -4.17 -12.05
N ASN A 315 -5.75 -3.63 -11.10
CA ASN A 315 -4.73 -4.39 -10.35
C ASN A 315 -5.32 -5.63 -9.65
N LYS A 316 -6.46 -5.48 -8.99
CA LYS A 316 -7.13 -6.59 -8.31
C LYS A 316 -7.67 -7.62 -9.30
N GLU A 317 -8.33 -7.16 -10.35
CA GLU A 317 -8.87 -8.02 -11.42
C GLU A 317 -7.75 -8.82 -12.10
N LEU A 318 -6.60 -8.20 -12.33
CA LEU A 318 -5.41 -8.85 -12.88
C LEU A 318 -4.93 -9.99 -11.98
N VAL A 319 -4.76 -9.74 -10.68
CA VAL A 319 -4.36 -10.78 -9.71
C VAL A 319 -5.37 -11.92 -9.66
N LEU A 320 -6.67 -11.62 -9.56
CA LEU A 320 -7.73 -12.63 -9.53
C LEU A 320 -7.78 -13.45 -10.82
N SER A 321 -7.55 -12.83 -11.98
CA SER A 321 -7.51 -13.52 -13.28
C SER A 321 -6.36 -14.54 -13.36
N GLU A 322 -5.19 -14.19 -12.82
CA GLU A 322 -4.02 -15.09 -12.80
C GLU A 322 -4.24 -16.27 -11.85
N ILE A 323 -4.85 -16.03 -10.68
CA ILE A 323 -5.24 -17.10 -9.73
C ILE A 323 -6.28 -18.04 -10.34
N ALA A 324 -7.26 -17.51 -11.06
CA ALA A 324 -8.29 -18.30 -11.74
C ALA A 324 -7.70 -19.15 -12.87
N GLY A 325 -6.69 -18.63 -13.58
CA GLY A 325 -6.01 -19.29 -14.69
C GLY A 325 -5.03 -20.40 -14.29
N ALA A 326 -4.60 -20.46 -13.02
CA ALA A 326 -3.58 -21.39 -12.53
C ALA A 326 -3.97 -22.87 -12.74
N LYS A 327 -2.97 -23.69 -13.12
CA LYS A 327 -3.15 -25.12 -13.44
C LYS A 327 -2.33 -26.07 -12.59
N ARG A 328 -1.24 -25.61 -11.97
CA ARG A 328 -0.29 -26.43 -11.22
C ARG A 328 0.07 -25.80 -9.88
N SER A 329 0.49 -24.54 -9.86
CA SER A 329 1.00 -23.90 -8.64
C SER A 329 0.74 -22.40 -8.59
N ILE A 330 0.65 -21.88 -7.36
CA ILE A 330 0.63 -20.45 -7.06
C ILE A 330 1.55 -20.21 -5.86
N HIS A 331 2.62 -19.46 -6.08
CA HIS A 331 3.60 -19.12 -5.06
C HIS A 331 3.63 -17.62 -4.83
N VAL A 332 3.38 -17.17 -3.59
CA VAL A 332 3.15 -15.75 -3.26
C VAL A 332 4.16 -15.27 -2.23
N THR A 333 4.76 -14.10 -2.46
CA THR A 333 5.42 -13.29 -1.42
C THR A 333 4.69 -11.97 -1.27
N MET A 334 4.23 -11.64 -0.06
CA MET A 334 3.46 -10.42 0.14
C MET A 334 3.87 -9.65 1.40
N TYR A 335 4.15 -8.36 1.22
CA TYR A 335 4.39 -7.42 2.31
C TYR A 335 3.12 -7.14 3.11
N GLU A 336 2.04 -6.75 2.43
CA GLU A 336 0.74 -6.49 3.02
C GLU A 336 -0.36 -7.17 2.24
N PHE A 337 -1.01 -8.11 2.89
CA PHE A 337 -2.13 -8.88 2.37
C PHE A 337 -3.31 -8.76 3.34
N GLY A 338 -4.35 -8.05 2.92
CA GLY A 338 -5.60 -7.87 3.66
C GLY A 338 -6.86 -8.01 2.82
N ASP A 339 -6.76 -8.24 1.51
CA ASP A 339 -7.92 -8.41 0.63
C ASP A 339 -8.52 -9.82 0.77
N ALA A 340 -9.75 -9.89 1.28
CA ALA A 340 -10.45 -11.14 1.53
C ALA A 340 -10.82 -11.90 0.25
N GLU A 341 -11.00 -11.21 -0.87
CA GLU A 341 -11.42 -11.84 -2.12
C GLU A 341 -10.26 -12.60 -2.77
N ILE A 342 -9.05 -12.00 -2.74
CA ILE A 342 -7.83 -12.70 -3.16
C ILE A 342 -7.53 -13.88 -2.24
N ALA A 343 -7.69 -13.73 -0.91
CA ALA A 343 -7.50 -14.83 0.03
C ALA A 343 -8.44 -16.02 -0.26
N LYS A 344 -9.72 -15.74 -0.50
CA LYS A 344 -10.70 -16.76 -0.90
C LYS A 344 -10.39 -17.37 -2.25
N ALA A 345 -9.91 -16.59 -3.22
CA ALA A 345 -9.54 -17.10 -4.54
C ALA A 345 -8.35 -18.08 -4.45
N LEU A 346 -7.34 -17.78 -3.63
CA LEU A 346 -6.23 -18.68 -3.34
C LEU A 346 -6.69 -19.94 -2.61
N ALA A 347 -7.58 -19.81 -1.60
CA ALA A 347 -8.16 -20.95 -0.90
C ALA A 347 -8.95 -21.86 -1.85
N ALA A 348 -9.75 -21.27 -2.74
CA ALA A 348 -10.46 -22.00 -3.78
C ALA A 348 -9.49 -22.67 -4.78
N ALA A 349 -8.37 -22.04 -5.12
CA ALA A 349 -7.34 -22.67 -5.96
C ALA A 349 -6.73 -23.89 -5.29
N TYR A 350 -6.40 -23.81 -4.00
CA TYR A 350 -5.91 -24.94 -3.22
C TYR A 350 -6.92 -26.10 -3.23
N GLN A 351 -8.21 -25.81 -3.00
CA GLN A 351 -9.27 -26.82 -3.05
C GLN A 351 -9.45 -27.46 -4.44
N ARG A 352 -9.04 -26.79 -5.53
CA ARG A 352 -8.98 -27.37 -6.88
C ARG A 352 -7.77 -28.29 -7.10
N GLY A 353 -6.90 -28.46 -6.11
CA GLY A 353 -5.68 -29.27 -6.20
C GLY A 353 -4.45 -28.52 -6.71
N ILE A 354 -4.49 -27.18 -6.74
CA ILE A 354 -3.33 -26.35 -7.08
C ILE A 354 -2.39 -26.27 -5.87
N ASP A 355 -1.07 -26.39 -6.08
CA ASP A 355 -0.08 -26.17 -5.02
C ASP A 355 -0.02 -24.69 -4.66
N VAL A 356 -0.62 -24.31 -3.52
CA VAL A 356 -0.66 -22.91 -3.06
C VAL A 356 0.28 -22.74 -1.88
N ARG A 357 1.28 -21.87 -2.05
CA ARG A 357 2.30 -21.53 -1.05
C ARG A 357 2.39 -20.03 -0.88
N VAL A 358 2.20 -19.55 0.35
CA VAL A 358 2.15 -18.11 0.65
C VAL A 358 3.17 -17.77 1.73
N MET A 359 4.11 -16.89 1.39
CA MET A 359 5.09 -16.32 2.30
C MET A 359 4.72 -14.87 2.62
N LEU A 360 4.62 -14.56 3.91
CA LEU A 360 4.17 -13.27 4.40
C LEU A 360 5.24 -12.59 5.24
N ASP A 361 5.30 -11.26 5.16
CA ASP A 361 6.10 -10.49 6.10
C ASP A 361 5.52 -10.66 7.52
N PRO A 362 6.34 -11.01 8.54
CA PRO A 362 5.85 -11.18 9.90
C PRO A 362 5.48 -9.84 10.57
N LYS A 363 5.85 -8.70 9.98
CA LYS A 363 5.70 -7.31 10.47
C LYS A 363 6.37 -7.00 11.82
N GLY A 364 6.69 -8.01 12.63
CA GLY A 364 7.45 -7.94 13.89
C GLY A 364 6.90 -6.94 14.92
N ASP A 365 7.55 -6.83 16.09
CA ASP A 365 7.22 -5.83 17.13
C ASP A 365 7.65 -4.39 16.71
N ARG A 366 7.79 -4.15 15.41
CA ARG A 366 8.53 -3.02 14.85
C ARG A 366 7.76 -1.71 14.87
N LEU A 367 6.51 -1.70 15.31
CA LEU A 367 5.82 -0.43 15.58
C LEU A 367 6.44 0.34 16.75
N LYS A 368 7.22 -0.33 17.62
CA LYS A 368 8.12 0.33 18.57
C LYS A 368 9.12 1.28 17.89
N LYS A 369 9.54 1.00 16.64
CA LYS A 369 10.46 1.84 15.84
C LYS A 369 9.83 3.16 15.41
N TYR A 370 8.50 3.21 15.27
CA TYR A 370 7.76 4.36 14.79
C TYR A 370 7.07 5.14 15.92
N GLY A 371 7.33 4.80 17.18
CA GLY A 371 6.71 5.46 18.34
C GLY A 371 5.21 5.18 18.49
N VAL A 372 4.66 4.27 17.68
CA VAL A 372 3.26 3.84 17.74
C VAL A 372 3.20 2.62 18.65
N GLY A 373 2.28 2.61 19.62
CA GLY A 373 2.03 1.42 20.45
C GLY A 373 1.92 0.17 19.57
N ALA A 374 2.50 -0.94 20.03
CA ALA A 374 2.64 -2.16 19.23
C ALA A 374 1.29 -2.64 18.68
N LEU A 375 0.96 -2.35 17.41
CA LEU A 375 -0.01 -3.20 16.71
C LEU A 375 0.63 -4.60 16.66
N PRO A 376 -0.10 -5.67 16.98
CA PRO A 376 0.51 -6.98 17.08
C PRO A 376 1.08 -7.45 15.74
N ASN A 377 2.17 -8.21 15.84
CA ASN A 377 2.83 -8.90 14.74
C ASN A 377 1.86 -9.48 13.70
N GLY A 378 2.04 -9.06 12.45
CA GLY A 378 1.48 -9.71 11.27
C GLY A 378 0.20 -9.09 10.69
N ILE A 379 -0.30 -7.93 11.11
CA ILE A 379 -1.38 -7.25 10.35
C ILE A 379 -0.82 -6.58 9.09
N PRO A 380 -1.53 -6.60 7.94
CA PRO A 380 -2.83 -7.25 7.69
C PRO A 380 -2.74 -8.76 7.41
N ASN A 381 -1.53 -9.29 7.25
CA ASN A 381 -1.19 -10.64 6.79
C ASN A 381 -1.84 -11.79 7.59
N VAL A 382 -2.19 -11.57 8.87
CA VAL A 382 -2.85 -12.58 9.71
C VAL A 382 -4.24 -12.96 9.19
N MET A 383 -4.96 -12.02 8.56
CA MET A 383 -6.30 -12.28 8.02
C MET A 383 -6.31 -13.29 6.87
N PRO A 384 -5.56 -13.08 5.79
CA PRO A 384 -5.45 -14.07 4.72
C PRO A 384 -4.74 -15.34 5.19
N ALA A 385 -3.76 -15.26 6.10
CA ALA A 385 -3.15 -16.45 6.68
C ALA A 385 -4.19 -17.35 7.35
N ARG A 386 -5.09 -16.78 8.16
CA ARG A 386 -6.20 -17.52 8.78
C ARG A 386 -7.07 -18.22 7.73
N GLU A 387 -7.42 -17.53 6.66
CA GLU A 387 -8.29 -18.08 5.62
C GLU A 387 -7.64 -19.24 4.87
N LEU A 388 -6.36 -19.11 4.52
CA LEU A 388 -5.58 -20.13 3.83
C LEU A 388 -5.36 -21.37 4.71
N LEU A 389 -5.07 -21.18 5.99
CA LEU A 389 -4.84 -22.29 6.93
C LEU A 389 -6.10 -23.13 7.16
N LYS A 390 -7.30 -22.53 7.12
CA LYS A 390 -8.57 -23.28 7.25
C LYS A 390 -8.74 -24.36 6.19
N VAL A 391 -8.25 -24.12 4.97
CA VAL A 391 -8.34 -25.10 3.87
C VAL A 391 -7.11 -26.01 3.79
N GLY A 392 -6.09 -25.79 4.61
CA GLY A 392 -4.84 -26.55 4.60
C GLY A 392 -3.76 -26.03 3.65
N ALA A 393 -3.93 -24.84 3.07
CA ALA A 393 -2.91 -24.23 2.22
C ALA A 393 -1.66 -23.86 3.04
N GLN A 394 -0.49 -23.87 2.40
CA GLN A 394 0.77 -23.67 3.10
C GLN A 394 1.06 -22.18 3.28
N VAL A 395 1.15 -21.73 4.53
CA VAL A 395 1.52 -20.36 4.88
C VAL A 395 2.82 -20.37 5.67
N ARG A 396 3.74 -19.47 5.33
CA ARG A 396 5.00 -19.27 6.06
C ARG A 396 5.27 -17.81 6.37
N TRP A 397 5.90 -17.56 7.50
CA TRP A 397 6.43 -16.25 7.86
C TRP A 397 7.85 -16.12 7.34
N PHE A 398 8.15 -15.01 6.67
CA PHE A 398 9.51 -14.70 6.26
C PHE A 398 10.45 -14.59 7.46
N LYS A 399 11.68 -15.08 7.31
CA LYS A 399 12.74 -15.01 8.32
C LYS A 399 13.83 -14.04 7.84
N PRO A 400 13.85 -12.79 8.34
CA PRO A 400 14.88 -11.81 7.98
C PRO A 400 16.29 -12.29 8.36
N TRP A 401 17.29 -11.91 7.55
CA TRP A 401 18.71 -12.16 7.83
C TRP A 401 19.54 -10.89 7.89
N ARG A 402 18.99 -9.75 7.46
CA ARG A 402 19.60 -8.42 7.69
C ARG A 402 18.85 -7.69 8.80
N VAL A 403 19.55 -6.79 9.49
CA VAL A 403 18.93 -5.89 10.47
C VAL A 403 17.88 -5.04 9.76
N ASN A 404 16.69 -4.91 10.37
CA ASN A 404 15.57 -4.13 9.85
C ASN A 404 15.01 -4.58 8.48
N GLN A 405 15.39 -5.75 7.98
CA GLN A 405 14.87 -6.26 6.71
C GLN A 405 13.40 -6.69 6.83
N GLU A 406 12.61 -6.31 5.84
CA GLU A 406 11.23 -6.72 5.62
C GLU A 406 11.13 -7.54 4.32
N LEU A 407 10.15 -8.45 4.23
CA LEU A 407 9.71 -9.00 2.95
C LEU A 407 8.81 -7.96 2.28
N HIS A 408 9.41 -7.05 1.51
CA HIS A 408 8.69 -5.92 0.90
C HIS A 408 8.14 -6.25 -0.51
N MET A 409 8.34 -7.47 -0.99
CA MET A 409 7.78 -7.93 -2.27
C MET A 409 6.25 -7.93 -2.28
N LYS A 410 5.67 -7.58 -3.42
CA LYS A 410 4.26 -7.83 -3.74
C LYS A 410 4.18 -8.64 -5.01
N ALA A 411 4.42 -9.94 -4.89
CA ALA A 411 4.67 -10.80 -6.03
C ALA A 411 4.02 -12.17 -5.89
N MET A 412 3.67 -12.73 -7.03
CA MET A 412 3.10 -14.07 -7.19
C MET A 412 3.62 -14.67 -8.49
N VAL A 413 4.06 -15.91 -8.46
CA VAL A 413 4.30 -16.68 -9.69
C VAL A 413 3.27 -17.79 -9.84
N VAL A 414 2.70 -17.88 -11.03
CA VAL A 414 1.68 -18.86 -11.40
C VAL A 414 2.30 -19.90 -12.33
N ASP A 415 2.11 -21.16 -11.96
CA ASP A 415 2.59 -22.34 -12.68
C ASP A 415 4.10 -22.35 -12.95
N GLY A 416 4.87 -21.56 -12.19
CA GLY A 416 6.30 -21.33 -12.38
C GLY A 416 6.68 -20.55 -13.65
N THR A 417 5.71 -19.95 -14.36
CA THR A 417 5.93 -19.39 -15.71
C THR A 417 5.45 -17.96 -15.89
N ARG A 418 4.53 -17.49 -15.04
CA ARG A 418 3.99 -16.12 -15.11
C ARG A 418 4.18 -15.41 -13.79
N LEU A 419 5.00 -14.36 -13.78
CA LEU A 419 5.24 -13.51 -12.63
C LEU A 419 4.27 -12.32 -12.65
N VAL A 420 3.48 -12.20 -11.60
CA VAL A 420 2.72 -11.01 -11.25
C VAL A 420 3.51 -10.26 -10.17
N ALA A 421 3.88 -9.01 -10.42
CA ALA A 421 4.52 -8.19 -9.38
C ALA A 421 4.34 -6.69 -9.63
N GLY A 422 4.74 -5.86 -8.67
CA GLY A 422 4.70 -4.40 -8.80
C GLY A 422 4.72 -3.70 -7.45
N SER A 423 4.12 -2.52 -7.39
CA SER A 423 4.03 -1.71 -6.16
C SER A 423 2.83 -2.08 -5.28
N THR A 424 1.84 -2.78 -5.85
CA THR A 424 0.52 -2.97 -5.24
C THR A 424 0.53 -3.95 -4.07
N ASN A 425 0.35 -3.45 -2.85
CA ASN A 425 -0.05 -4.28 -1.71
C ASN A 425 -1.45 -4.87 -1.95
N TRP A 426 -1.71 -6.09 -1.47
CA TRP A 426 -3.02 -6.72 -1.62
C TRP A 426 -3.97 -6.31 -0.50
N THR A 427 -4.24 -5.02 -0.40
CA THR A 427 -5.15 -4.44 0.60
C THR A 427 -6.27 -3.64 -0.09
N PRO A 428 -7.46 -3.53 0.54
CA PRO A 428 -8.54 -2.74 -0.03
C PRO A 428 -8.15 -1.28 -0.32
N ASN A 429 -7.28 -0.69 0.50
CA ASN A 429 -6.83 0.69 0.34
C ASN A 429 -5.94 0.85 -0.89
N ALA A 430 -4.96 -0.05 -1.10
CA ALA A 430 -4.09 -0.05 -2.26
C ALA A 430 -4.87 -0.23 -3.57
N PHE A 431 -5.89 -1.11 -3.59
CA PHE A 431 -6.71 -1.32 -4.79
C PHE A 431 -7.71 -0.19 -5.09
N ARG A 432 -8.06 0.66 -4.11
CA ARG A 432 -9.13 1.66 -4.27
C ARG A 432 -8.63 3.10 -4.32
N ASN A 433 -7.65 3.41 -3.49
CA ASN A 433 -7.31 4.78 -3.12
C ASN A 433 -5.87 5.18 -3.44
N PHE A 434 -4.96 4.22 -3.65
CA PHE A 434 -3.55 4.53 -3.97
C PHE A 434 -3.31 4.45 -5.46
N ARG A 435 -2.35 5.23 -5.95
CA ARG A 435 -1.84 5.06 -7.30
C ARG A 435 -0.77 3.99 -7.30
N GLU A 436 -1.06 2.88 -7.96
CA GLU A 436 -0.32 1.64 -7.86
C GLU A 436 -0.20 1.00 -9.22
N THR A 437 0.89 0.28 -9.48
CA THR A 437 1.10 -0.39 -10.76
C THR A 437 1.54 -1.83 -10.53
N SER A 438 1.02 -2.74 -11.35
CA SER A 438 1.39 -4.15 -11.39
C SER A 438 1.66 -4.58 -12.82
N PHE A 439 2.49 -5.59 -13.00
CA PHE A 439 2.78 -6.20 -14.27
C PHE A 439 2.59 -7.72 -14.21
N VAL A 440 2.32 -8.33 -15.37
CA VAL A 440 2.50 -9.77 -15.61
C VAL A 440 3.55 -9.93 -16.68
N CYS A 441 4.58 -10.74 -16.42
CA CYS A 441 5.56 -11.14 -17.41
C CYS A 441 5.83 -12.65 -17.32
N ALA A 442 6.43 -13.19 -18.39
CA ALA A 442 6.85 -14.59 -18.48
C ALA A 442 8.34 -14.67 -18.83
N GLY A 443 8.87 -15.88 -18.92
CA GLY A 443 10.25 -16.13 -19.32
C GLY A 443 11.25 -15.94 -18.17
N PRO A 444 12.51 -15.54 -18.45
CA PRO A 444 13.61 -15.60 -17.48
C PRO A 444 13.36 -14.83 -16.17
N ALA A 445 12.54 -13.77 -16.21
CA ALA A 445 12.15 -13.04 -15.02
C ALA A 445 11.28 -13.89 -14.08
N ALA A 446 10.31 -14.63 -14.61
CA ALA A 446 9.48 -15.54 -13.83
C ALA A 446 10.29 -16.72 -13.28
N ASP A 447 11.19 -17.28 -14.10
CA ASP A 447 12.08 -18.38 -13.68
C ASP A 447 12.99 -17.95 -12.52
N LYS A 448 13.58 -16.75 -12.60
CA LYS A 448 14.43 -16.19 -11.54
C LYS A 448 13.64 -15.96 -10.25
N TYR A 449 12.41 -15.45 -10.33
CA TYR A 449 11.55 -15.28 -9.16
C TYR A 449 11.18 -16.63 -8.54
N GLU A 450 10.78 -17.62 -9.34
CA GLU A 450 10.41 -18.95 -8.84
C GLU A 450 11.60 -19.62 -8.13
N ALA A 451 12.79 -19.60 -8.73
CA ALA A 451 14.00 -20.12 -8.10
C ALA A 451 14.29 -19.46 -6.75
N MET A 452 14.19 -18.12 -6.70
CA MET A 452 14.34 -17.34 -5.49
C MET A 452 13.26 -17.68 -4.44
N PHE A 453 12.01 -17.86 -4.88
CA PHE A 453 10.91 -18.24 -4.01
C PHE A 453 11.19 -19.59 -3.34
N GLN A 454 11.62 -20.60 -4.11
CA GLN A 454 11.94 -21.93 -3.58
C GLN A 454 13.10 -21.88 -2.58
N GLU A 455 14.14 -21.08 -2.86
CA GLU A 455 15.25 -20.87 -1.92
C GLU A 455 14.75 -20.25 -0.61
N MET A 456 13.96 -19.17 -0.68
CA MET A 456 13.42 -18.53 0.51
C MET A 456 12.44 -19.46 1.25
N TRP A 457 11.63 -20.21 0.52
CA TRP A 457 10.68 -21.16 1.07
C TRP A 457 11.39 -22.19 1.93
N THR A 458 12.51 -22.73 1.44
CA THR A 458 13.28 -23.76 2.16
C THR A 458 14.16 -23.20 3.27
N SER A 459 14.80 -22.05 3.07
CA SER A 459 15.89 -21.57 3.95
C SER A 459 15.59 -20.29 4.74
N ARG A 460 14.61 -19.48 4.29
CA ARG A 460 14.31 -18.13 4.84
C ARG A 460 12.85 -17.96 5.25
N SER A 461 12.23 -19.02 5.76
CA SER A 461 10.87 -18.93 6.28
C SER A 461 10.60 -19.92 7.40
N THR A 462 9.56 -19.64 8.19
CA THR A 462 9.06 -20.49 9.27
C THR A 462 7.63 -20.89 8.95
N ALA A 463 7.31 -22.18 9.06
CA ALA A 463 5.94 -22.67 8.88
C ALA A 463 4.96 -22.00 9.85
N CYS A 464 3.78 -21.64 9.35
CA CYS A 464 2.68 -21.14 10.15
C CYS A 464 1.59 -22.21 10.26
N ASP A 465 1.81 -23.27 11.05
CA ASP A 465 0.82 -24.37 11.17
C ASP A 465 -0.48 -23.91 11.85
N LYS A 466 -0.36 -22.91 12.74
CA LYS A 466 -1.49 -22.26 13.40
C LYS A 466 -1.12 -20.82 13.75
N LEU A 467 -2.13 -19.96 13.77
CA LEU A 467 -1.98 -18.62 14.33
C LEU A 467 -1.84 -18.69 15.86
N SER A 468 -0.99 -17.85 16.44
CA SER A 468 -0.93 -17.66 17.88
C SER A 468 -2.22 -17.07 18.45
N VAL A 469 -2.48 -17.23 19.75
CA VAL A 469 -3.66 -16.65 20.43
C VAL A 469 -3.80 -15.16 20.13
N LYS A 470 -2.71 -14.39 20.25
CA LYS A 470 -2.68 -12.95 19.97
C LYS A 470 -3.07 -12.64 18.52
N GLN A 471 -2.57 -13.41 17.55
CA GLN A 471 -2.93 -13.24 16.14
C GLN A 471 -4.39 -13.60 15.87
N GLN A 472 -4.94 -14.60 16.54
CA GLN A 472 -6.34 -14.97 16.38
C GLN A 472 -7.30 -13.94 16.99
N MET A 473 -6.96 -13.41 18.16
CA MET A 473 -7.67 -12.28 18.77
C MET A 473 -7.68 -11.07 17.86
N LEU A 474 -6.53 -10.78 17.25
CA LEU A 474 -6.41 -9.70 16.29
C LEU A 474 -7.24 -9.91 15.03
N ALA A 475 -7.28 -11.15 14.55
CA ALA A 475 -8.10 -11.49 13.41
C ALA A 475 -9.59 -11.30 13.71
N ARG A 476 -10.02 -11.73 14.91
CA ARG A 476 -11.39 -11.56 15.41
C ARG A 476 -11.76 -10.10 15.65
N LEU A 477 -10.85 -9.32 16.22
CA LEU A 477 -11.01 -7.87 16.37
C LEU A 477 -11.19 -7.21 15.00
N THR A 478 -10.37 -7.59 14.01
CA THR A 478 -10.47 -7.05 12.66
C THR A 478 -11.82 -7.40 12.02
N ASP A 479 -12.31 -8.65 12.18
CA ASP A 479 -13.66 -9.03 11.75
C ASP A 479 -14.74 -8.18 12.43
N TYR A 480 -14.64 -8.00 13.76
CA TYR A 480 -15.58 -7.22 14.53
C TYR A 480 -15.63 -5.77 14.05
N LEU A 481 -14.47 -5.13 13.91
CA LEU A 481 -14.34 -3.76 13.44
C LEU A 481 -14.92 -3.58 12.03
N ASN A 482 -14.60 -4.49 11.11
CA ASN A 482 -15.14 -4.49 9.76
C ASN A 482 -16.67 -4.69 9.75
N ASN A 483 -17.20 -5.65 10.52
CA ASN A 483 -18.64 -5.94 10.60
C ASN A 483 -19.47 -4.79 11.21
N HIS A 484 -18.82 -3.90 11.95
CA HIS A 484 -19.45 -2.75 12.60
C HIS A 484 -19.11 -1.42 11.91
N ASN A 485 -18.48 -1.43 10.74
CA ASN A 485 -18.02 -0.24 10.02
C ASN A 485 -17.14 0.69 10.88
N LEU A 486 -16.43 0.13 11.86
CA LEU A 486 -15.46 0.83 12.67
C LEU A 486 -14.12 0.67 11.94
N ALA A 487 -13.85 1.56 10.98
CA ALA A 487 -12.70 1.44 10.10
C ALA A 487 -11.39 1.36 10.92
N PHE A 488 -10.58 0.33 10.63
CA PHE A 488 -9.25 0.20 11.24
C PHE A 488 -8.10 0.20 10.20
N TRP A 489 -8.38 0.19 8.89
CA TRP A 489 -7.36 0.14 7.83
C TRP A 489 -7.75 0.84 6.53
#